data_AF-A0A091B2W2-F1
#
_entry.id   AF-A0A091B2W2-F1
#
_cell.length_a   1.000
_cell.length_b   1.000
_cell.length_c   1.000
_cell.angle_alpha   90.00
_cell.angle_beta   90.00
_cell.angle_gamma   90.00
#
_symmetry.space_group_name_H-M   'P 1'
#
loop_
_entity.id
_entity.type
_entity.pdbx_description
1 polymer ?
#
loop_
_entity_poly.entity_id
_entity_poly.type
_entity_poly.pdbx_seq_one_letter_code
_entity_poly.pdbx_strand_id
1 'polypeptide(L)'
;MQIAAHSISLAASSLHYRSEEEKITLTAPNGSAAPQKTHLATAAAGENPDDPLSGLDPKYRIMAMMLEALTGQKATLVAFRASSASSFAVAGANTNAAAPVSNSPILEYQYHREELNQMSFSAEGKVRLEDGSVREFSLSIQWEQSFSESMRLRIQDGKVLTDPLVISLDGAQPLSSNAFAFNLTGKEGESLPYLSGRAGYLARNRQRVYGTLRAR
;
A
#
# COMPACT_ATOMS: atom_id res chain seq x y z
N MET A 1 19.76 60.78 3.51
CA MET A 1 20.71 59.75 3.04
C MET A 1 20.31 59.43 1.60
N GLN A 2 21.19 59.63 0.63
CA GLN A 2 20.93 59.42 -0.80
C GLN A 2 22.05 58.56 -1.41
N ILE A 3 21.73 57.86 -2.50
CA ILE A 3 22.57 56.84 -3.13
C ILE A 3 22.97 57.32 -4.53
N ALA A 4 24.29 57.36 -4.77
CA ALA A 4 24.90 57.84 -6.01
C ALA A 4 25.18 56.71 -7.01
N ALA A 5 25.50 55.50 -6.54
CA ALA A 5 25.76 54.33 -7.39
C ALA A 5 25.60 53.02 -6.61
N HIS A 6 25.31 51.92 -7.32
CA HIS A 6 25.18 50.59 -6.71
C HIS A 6 25.53 49.45 -7.68
N SER A 7 26.08 48.35 -7.14
CA SER A 7 26.32 47.09 -7.86
C SER A 7 25.86 45.88 -7.03
N ILE A 8 25.53 44.78 -7.70
CA ILE A 8 25.12 43.52 -7.08
C ILE A 8 25.68 42.33 -7.87
N SER A 9 26.06 41.28 -7.15
CA SER A 9 26.47 39.96 -7.62
C SER A 9 25.53 38.92 -7.00
N LEU A 10 25.17 37.87 -7.74
CA LEU A 10 24.24 36.82 -7.30
C LEU A 10 24.79 35.45 -7.69
N ALA A 11 24.62 34.46 -6.83
CA ALA A 11 24.91 33.05 -7.09
C ALA A 11 23.79 32.15 -6.53
N ALA A 12 23.50 31.05 -7.22
CA ALA A 12 22.46 30.09 -6.84
C ALA A 12 22.87 28.66 -7.21
N SER A 13 22.51 27.70 -6.37
CA SER A 13 22.64 26.26 -6.60
C SER A 13 21.40 25.55 -6.02
N SER A 14 20.75 24.67 -6.77
CA SER A 14 19.46 24.07 -6.39
C SER A 14 19.32 22.65 -6.92
N LEU A 15 18.37 21.86 -6.38
CA LEU A 15 17.93 20.58 -6.94
C LEU A 15 16.38 20.47 -6.94
N HIS A 16 15.79 19.27 -7.12
CA HIS A 16 14.34 19.04 -7.35
C HIS A 16 13.79 17.84 -6.54
N TYR A 17 12.50 17.89 -6.16
CA TYR A 17 11.78 16.75 -5.54
C TYR A 17 11.47 15.60 -6.52
N ARG A 18 11.31 14.38 -6.03
CA ARG A 18 10.74 13.22 -6.75
C ARG A 18 9.93 12.33 -5.79
N SER A 19 9.00 11.54 -6.31
CA SER A 19 8.37 10.43 -5.58
C SER A 19 7.90 9.34 -6.54
N GLU A 20 7.96 8.07 -6.12
CA GLU A 20 7.63 6.89 -6.94
C GLU A 20 6.90 5.84 -6.08
N GLU A 21 5.64 5.50 -6.38
CA GLU A 21 4.88 4.43 -5.70
C GLU A 21 4.57 3.27 -6.67
N GLU A 22 4.65 2.03 -6.17
CA GLU A 22 4.41 0.82 -6.95
C GLU A 22 3.74 -0.26 -6.07
N LYS A 23 2.51 -0.67 -6.43
CA LYS A 23 1.75 -1.70 -5.70
C LYS A 23 1.26 -2.80 -6.62
N ILE A 24 1.50 -4.05 -6.22
CA ILE A 24 1.16 -5.25 -7.01
C ILE A 24 0.63 -6.33 -6.08
N THR A 25 -0.40 -7.02 -6.54
CA THR A 25 -0.93 -8.21 -5.87
C THR A 25 -0.81 -9.40 -6.83
N LEU A 26 -0.15 -10.47 -6.40
CA LEU A 26 -0.20 -11.76 -7.09
C LEU A 26 -1.10 -12.68 -6.28
N THR A 27 -1.90 -13.48 -6.96
CA THR A 27 -2.80 -14.46 -6.35
C THR A 27 -2.71 -15.76 -7.15
N ALA A 28 -2.45 -16.89 -6.51
CA ALA A 28 -2.58 -18.17 -7.18
C ALA A 28 -4.06 -18.57 -7.27
N PRO A 29 -4.61 -18.98 -8.43
CA PRO A 29 -6.01 -19.33 -8.54
C PRO A 29 -6.30 -20.67 -7.86
N ASN A 30 -6.73 -20.66 -6.60
CA ASN A 30 -7.34 -21.84 -6.00
C ASN A 30 -8.65 -22.18 -6.74
N GLY A 31 -8.88 -23.47 -6.96
CA GLY A 31 -9.75 -23.97 -8.04
C GLY A 31 -11.19 -23.44 -8.05
N SER A 32 -11.75 -23.33 -9.26
CA SER A 32 -13.14 -22.94 -9.56
C SER A 32 -13.49 -21.45 -9.41
N ALA A 33 -12.58 -20.56 -9.82
CA ALA A 33 -12.93 -19.25 -10.36
C ALA A 33 -12.23 -19.04 -11.72
N ALA A 34 -12.98 -18.64 -12.75
CA ALA A 34 -12.40 -18.33 -14.06
C ALA A 34 -11.61 -17.02 -13.98
N PRO A 35 -10.38 -16.94 -14.55
CA PRO A 35 -9.57 -15.73 -14.47
C PRO A 35 -10.19 -14.61 -15.31
N GLN A 36 -10.73 -13.59 -14.65
CA GLN A 36 -11.07 -12.33 -15.31
C GLN A 36 -9.77 -11.62 -15.71
N LYS A 37 -9.43 -11.67 -17.00
CA LYS A 37 -8.25 -10.99 -17.57
C LYS A 37 -8.42 -9.46 -17.52
N THR A 38 -7.99 -8.82 -16.45
CA THR A 38 -7.80 -7.36 -16.43
C THR A 38 -6.54 -7.00 -17.21
N HIS A 39 -6.69 -6.65 -18.49
CA HIS A 39 -5.57 -6.28 -19.36
C HIS A 39 -4.86 -5.01 -18.85
N LEU A 40 -3.56 -5.13 -18.58
CA LEU A 40 -2.65 -3.98 -18.46
C LEU A 40 -2.10 -3.64 -19.84
N ALA A 41 -2.85 -2.83 -20.59
CA ALA A 41 -2.48 -2.44 -21.94
C ALA A 41 -1.35 -1.38 -21.96
N THR A 42 -0.11 -1.84 -22.00
CA THR A 42 1.05 -1.07 -22.46
C THR A 42 1.68 -1.82 -23.62
N ALA A 43 1.51 -1.31 -24.84
CA ALA A 43 1.98 -1.97 -26.05
C ALA A 43 3.47 -1.69 -26.31
N ALA A 44 4.33 -2.69 -26.12
CA ALA A 44 5.72 -2.69 -26.58
C ALA A 44 6.12 -4.13 -26.98
N ALA A 45 6.45 -4.30 -28.26
CA ALA A 45 6.63 -5.59 -28.95
C ALA A 45 7.40 -6.69 -28.18
N GLY A 46 6.77 -7.85 -27.95
CA GLY A 46 7.40 -9.04 -27.37
C GLY A 46 6.45 -10.08 -26.79
N GLU A 47 5.24 -10.21 -27.35
CA GLU A 47 4.12 -10.90 -26.71
C GLU A 47 4.04 -12.39 -27.10
N ASN A 48 4.53 -13.27 -26.21
CA ASN A 48 4.24 -14.71 -26.27
C ASN A 48 2.84 -14.96 -25.67
N PRO A 49 1.86 -15.49 -26.42
CA PRO A 49 0.46 -15.53 -25.99
C PRO A 49 0.17 -16.48 -24.81
N ASP A 50 1.09 -17.40 -24.52
CA ASP A 50 0.97 -18.39 -23.43
C ASP A 50 1.62 -17.95 -22.10
N ASP A 51 2.37 -16.84 -22.08
CA ASP A 51 3.03 -16.32 -20.87
C ASP A 51 2.40 -14.98 -20.42
N PRO A 52 1.52 -14.97 -19.40
CA PRO A 52 0.92 -13.74 -18.87
C PRO A 52 1.91 -12.83 -18.13
N LEU A 53 3.19 -13.20 -18.05
CA LEU A 53 4.28 -12.40 -17.49
C LEU A 53 5.24 -11.86 -18.58
N SER A 54 5.00 -12.12 -19.86
CA SER A 54 5.77 -11.53 -20.96
C SER A 54 5.41 -10.05 -21.14
N GLY A 55 6.42 -9.19 -21.26
CA GLY A 55 6.28 -7.72 -21.28
C GLY A 55 6.33 -7.05 -19.90
N LEU A 56 6.33 -7.80 -18.79
CA LEU A 56 6.53 -7.29 -17.44
C LEU A 56 8.03 -7.16 -17.07
N ASP A 57 8.34 -6.17 -16.22
CA ASP A 57 9.68 -5.97 -15.64
C ASP A 57 10.21 -7.28 -15.03
N PRO A 58 11.48 -7.68 -15.33
CA PRO A 58 12.11 -8.87 -14.77
C PRO A 58 11.96 -9.04 -13.25
N LYS A 59 11.88 -7.94 -12.48
CA LYS A 59 11.68 -8.01 -11.02
C LYS A 59 10.39 -8.74 -10.63
N TYR A 60 9.29 -8.54 -11.38
CA TYR A 60 8.02 -9.21 -11.11
C TYR A 60 8.03 -10.68 -11.52
N ARG A 61 8.76 -11.03 -12.58
CA ARG A 61 8.93 -12.43 -13.03
C ARG A 61 9.66 -13.25 -11.96
N ILE A 62 10.64 -12.65 -11.28
CA ILE A 62 11.32 -13.26 -10.13
C ILE A 62 10.38 -13.39 -8.92
N MET A 63 9.59 -12.36 -8.59
CA MET A 63 8.59 -12.46 -7.51
C MET A 63 7.55 -13.56 -7.77
N ALA A 64 7.10 -13.72 -9.02
CA ALA A 64 6.20 -14.79 -9.41
C ALA A 64 6.85 -16.16 -9.22
N MET A 65 8.04 -16.41 -9.78
CA MET A 65 8.76 -17.69 -9.59
C MET A 65 9.02 -18.02 -8.11
N MET A 66 9.31 -17.01 -7.28
CA MET A 66 9.47 -17.21 -5.83
C MET A 66 8.16 -17.60 -5.15
N LEU A 67 7.02 -17.00 -5.53
CA LEU A 67 5.71 -17.38 -5.03
C LEU A 67 5.33 -18.80 -5.45
N GLU A 68 5.59 -19.16 -6.71
CA GLU A 68 5.34 -20.52 -7.23
C GLU A 68 6.20 -21.56 -6.51
N ALA A 69 7.49 -21.27 -6.25
CA ALA A 69 8.39 -22.15 -5.51
C ALA A 69 8.02 -22.31 -4.02
N LEU A 70 7.43 -21.29 -3.39
CA LEU A 70 7.01 -21.33 -1.98
C LEU A 70 5.62 -21.98 -1.78
N THR A 71 4.71 -21.83 -2.73
CA THR A 71 3.30 -22.30 -2.61
C THR A 71 3.01 -23.57 -3.41
N GLY A 72 3.84 -23.92 -4.39
CA GLY A 72 3.57 -24.99 -5.36
C GLY A 72 2.44 -24.67 -6.34
N GLN A 73 1.87 -23.46 -6.31
CA GLN A 73 0.74 -23.07 -7.16
C GLN A 73 1.17 -22.00 -8.18
N LYS A 74 0.68 -22.10 -9.43
CA LYS A 74 0.98 -21.11 -10.46
C LYS A 74 0.45 -19.71 -10.08
N ALA A 75 1.27 -18.68 -10.23
CA ALA A 75 0.91 -17.32 -9.85
C ALA A 75 0.16 -16.61 -10.99
N THR A 76 -0.95 -15.92 -10.67
CA THR A 76 -1.59 -14.97 -11.58
C THR A 76 -1.38 -13.55 -11.05
N LEU A 77 -0.94 -12.64 -11.91
CA LEU A 77 -0.56 -11.27 -11.53
C LEU A 77 -1.72 -10.30 -11.73
N VAL A 78 -2.07 -9.55 -10.68
CA VAL A 78 -3.04 -8.45 -10.70
C VAL A 78 -2.33 -7.19 -10.19
N ALA A 79 -1.49 -6.61 -11.05
CA ALA A 79 -0.85 -5.33 -10.76
C ALA A 79 -1.86 -4.17 -10.86
N PHE A 80 -1.91 -3.33 -9.83
CA PHE A 80 -2.70 -2.10 -9.83
C PHE A 80 -1.73 -0.92 -9.76
N ARG A 81 -1.31 -0.43 -10.93
CA ARG A 81 -0.36 0.69 -10.99
C ARG A 81 -1.10 2.01 -10.75
N ALA A 82 -1.11 2.45 -9.49
CA ALA A 82 -1.55 3.78 -9.11
C ALA A 82 -0.64 4.83 -9.75
N SER A 83 -1.03 5.35 -10.91
CA SER A 83 -0.32 6.46 -11.56
C SER A 83 -0.70 7.74 -10.84
N SER A 84 0.17 8.20 -9.91
CA SER A 84 -0.01 9.42 -9.12
C SER A 84 0.20 10.71 -9.94
N ALA A 85 -0.49 10.80 -11.08
CA ALA A 85 -0.70 12.05 -11.80
C ALA A 85 -1.63 12.95 -10.98
N SER A 86 -1.07 14.00 -10.39
CA SER A 86 -1.69 14.82 -9.36
C SER A 86 -3.02 15.47 -9.79
N SER A 87 -4.13 15.03 -9.20
CA SER A 87 -5.41 15.74 -9.27
C SER A 87 -6.24 15.47 -7.99
N PHE A 88 -6.66 16.54 -7.32
CA PHE A 88 -7.37 16.47 -6.03
C PHE A 88 -8.88 16.18 -6.25
N ALA A 89 -9.22 14.95 -6.61
CA ALA A 89 -10.61 14.51 -6.74
C ALA A 89 -11.15 13.91 -5.42
N VAL A 90 -12.00 14.65 -4.71
CA VAL A 90 -12.65 14.18 -3.47
C VAL A 90 -13.82 13.25 -3.82
N ALA A 91 -13.49 12.03 -4.25
CA ALA A 91 -14.46 11.00 -4.61
C ALA A 91 -14.90 10.17 -3.39
N GLY A 92 -16.10 10.44 -2.87
CA GLY A 92 -16.70 9.69 -1.77
C GLY A 92 -17.12 8.27 -2.17
N ALA A 93 -16.17 7.33 -2.20
CA ALA A 93 -16.41 5.94 -2.56
C ALA A 93 -16.85 5.09 -1.35
N ASN A 94 -18.16 4.87 -1.19
CA ASN A 94 -18.72 3.95 -0.20
C ASN A 94 -18.43 2.48 -0.56
N THR A 95 -17.22 1.99 -0.25
CA THR A 95 -16.74 0.63 -0.58
C THR A 95 -17.27 -0.48 0.34
N ASN A 96 -18.57 -0.45 0.66
CA ASN A 96 -19.28 -1.54 1.37
C ASN A 96 -19.53 -2.79 0.49
N ALA A 97 -18.65 -3.03 -0.48
CA ALA A 97 -18.56 -4.26 -1.25
C ALA A 97 -17.50 -5.17 -0.61
N ALA A 98 -17.91 -5.96 0.37
CA ALA A 98 -17.04 -6.99 0.95
C ALA A 98 -16.66 -8.00 -0.13
N ALA A 99 -15.45 -7.87 -0.67
CA ALA A 99 -14.90 -8.78 -1.67
C ALA A 99 -14.96 -10.24 -1.14
N PRO A 100 -15.21 -11.24 -2.00
CA PRO A 100 -15.18 -12.62 -1.57
C PRO A 100 -13.79 -12.93 -1.03
N VAL A 101 -13.72 -13.42 0.21
CA VAL A 101 -12.49 -13.94 0.80
C VAL A 101 -12.08 -15.19 0.01
N SER A 102 -11.20 -14.98 -0.96
CA SER A 102 -10.60 -16.05 -1.74
C SER A 102 -9.54 -16.72 -0.87
N ASN A 103 -9.71 -18.01 -0.60
CA ASN A 103 -8.77 -18.83 0.17
C ASN A 103 -7.53 -19.19 -0.69
N SER A 104 -7.02 -18.21 -1.42
CA SER A 104 -5.88 -18.31 -2.33
C SER A 104 -4.65 -17.73 -1.66
N PRO A 105 -3.43 -18.26 -1.88
CA PRO A 105 -2.23 -17.58 -1.42
C PRO A 105 -2.06 -16.26 -2.20
N ILE A 106 -1.72 -15.20 -1.47
CA ILE A 106 -1.58 -13.83 -1.96
C ILE A 106 -0.18 -13.33 -1.64
N LEU A 107 0.49 -12.73 -2.63
CA LEU A 107 1.69 -11.91 -2.44
C LEU A 107 1.32 -10.45 -2.68
N GLU A 108 1.34 -9.64 -1.63
CA GLU A 108 1.30 -8.19 -1.76
C GLU A 108 2.75 -7.66 -1.85
N TYR A 109 3.06 -6.94 -2.92
CA TYR A 109 4.24 -6.09 -3.04
C TYR A 109 3.79 -4.63 -2.99
N GLN A 110 4.44 -3.83 -2.14
CA GLN A 110 4.24 -2.39 -2.02
C GLN A 110 5.61 -1.73 -1.94
N TYR A 111 5.81 -0.67 -2.70
CA TYR A 111 7.04 0.12 -2.75
C TYR A 111 6.68 1.60 -2.86
N HIS A 112 7.44 2.43 -2.16
CA HIS A 112 7.23 3.88 -2.04
C HIS A 112 8.58 4.57 -1.95
N ARG A 113 8.77 5.66 -2.69
CA ARG A 113 9.96 6.53 -2.66
C ARG A 113 9.53 7.99 -2.64
N GLU A 114 10.33 8.80 -1.96
CA GLU A 114 10.26 10.25 -1.82
C GLU A 114 11.71 10.76 -1.84
N GLU A 115 12.01 11.78 -2.64
CA GLU A 115 13.31 12.44 -2.71
C GLU A 115 13.07 13.94 -2.57
N LEU A 116 13.41 14.57 -1.46
CA LEU A 116 13.31 16.02 -1.26
C LEU A 116 14.79 16.51 -1.23
N ASN A 117 15.12 17.60 -1.95
CA ASN A 117 16.47 17.95 -2.44
C ASN A 117 16.89 19.45 -2.23
N GLN A 118 18.17 19.81 -2.09
CA GLN A 118 18.59 21.05 -1.34
C GLN A 118 19.04 22.26 -2.22
N MET A 119 18.88 23.51 -1.75
CA MET A 119 19.21 24.75 -2.49
C MET A 119 19.99 25.77 -1.64
N SER A 120 21.04 26.39 -2.19
CA SER A 120 21.78 27.51 -1.60
C SER A 120 21.79 28.72 -2.53
N PHE A 121 21.66 29.91 -1.97
CA PHE A 121 21.69 31.17 -2.70
C PHE A 121 22.53 32.19 -1.94
N SER A 122 23.30 33.01 -2.66
CA SER A 122 23.99 34.15 -2.09
C SER A 122 23.92 35.38 -3.00
N ALA A 123 23.95 36.55 -2.39
CA ALA A 123 24.03 37.82 -3.08
C ALA A 123 24.93 38.79 -2.32
N GLU A 124 25.78 39.51 -3.03
CA GLU A 124 26.68 40.52 -2.48
C GLU A 124 26.52 41.82 -3.26
N GLY A 125 26.55 42.97 -2.59
CA GLY A 125 26.40 44.24 -3.28
C GLY A 125 27.05 45.41 -2.56
N LYS A 126 27.30 46.47 -3.32
CA LYS A 126 27.99 47.67 -2.85
C LYS A 126 27.18 48.90 -3.25
N VAL A 127 27.01 49.82 -2.30
CA VAL A 127 26.18 51.03 -2.43
C VAL A 127 27.05 52.22 -2.05
N ARG A 128 27.22 53.17 -2.98
CA ARG A 128 27.93 54.43 -2.77
C ARG A 128 26.93 55.53 -2.48
N LEU A 129 27.15 56.29 -1.41
CA LEU A 129 26.32 57.42 -1.00
C LEU A 129 26.83 58.72 -1.66
N GLU A 130 25.98 59.75 -1.67
CA GLU A 130 26.35 61.11 -2.13
C GLU A 130 27.51 61.73 -1.32
N ASP A 131 27.69 61.33 -0.06
CA ASP A 131 28.84 61.72 0.78
C ASP A 131 30.17 61.04 0.35
N GLY A 132 30.14 60.22 -0.70
CA GLY A 132 31.29 59.49 -1.24
C GLY A 132 31.67 58.23 -0.47
N SER A 133 31.04 57.95 0.68
CA SER A 133 31.27 56.72 1.43
C SER A 133 30.55 55.52 0.80
N VAL A 134 31.07 54.32 1.08
CA VAL A 134 30.53 53.06 0.55
C VAL A 134 29.93 52.25 1.71
N ARG A 135 28.86 51.51 1.43
CA ARG A 135 28.32 50.45 2.28
C ARG A 135 28.25 49.17 1.46
N GLU A 136 28.58 48.05 2.08
CA GLU A 136 28.57 46.74 1.46
C GLU A 136 27.58 45.85 2.19
N PHE A 137 26.88 44.98 1.46
CA PHE A 137 25.97 44.00 2.01
C PHE A 137 26.26 42.63 1.43
N SER A 138 26.04 41.59 2.23
CA SER A 138 26.03 40.20 1.80
C SER A 138 24.80 39.50 2.38
N LEU A 139 24.29 38.55 1.63
CA LEU A 139 23.14 37.71 1.95
C LEU A 139 23.51 36.29 1.56
N SER A 140 23.26 35.34 2.46
CA SER A 140 23.38 33.91 2.21
C SER A 140 22.12 33.22 2.72
N ILE A 141 21.60 32.27 1.92
CA ILE A 141 20.40 31.50 2.18
C ILE A 141 20.72 30.03 1.92
N GLN A 142 20.30 29.18 2.83
CA GLN A 142 20.28 27.72 2.67
C GLN A 142 18.83 27.23 2.80
N TRP A 143 18.47 26.27 1.97
CA TRP A 143 17.14 25.66 1.82
C TRP A 143 17.32 24.15 1.80
N GLU A 144 16.62 23.44 2.68
CA GLU A 144 16.82 22.01 2.89
C GLU A 144 15.57 21.17 2.59
N GLN A 145 15.81 19.89 2.36
CA GLN A 145 14.84 18.88 1.96
C GLN A 145 15.47 17.45 2.21
N SER A 146 14.64 16.39 2.28
CA SER A 146 14.89 15.00 2.80
C SER A 146 14.37 13.80 1.94
N PHE A 147 15.15 12.73 1.77
CA PHE A 147 14.72 11.46 1.11
C PHE A 147 14.01 10.47 2.07
N SER A 148 13.11 9.62 1.55
CA SER A 148 12.34 8.58 2.27
C SER A 148 11.93 7.45 1.32
N GLU A 149 12.27 6.19 1.61
CA GLU A 149 11.90 5.04 0.77
C GLU A 149 11.47 3.86 1.65
N SER A 150 10.45 3.10 1.22
CA SER A 150 9.98 1.91 1.92
C SER A 150 9.53 0.82 0.94
N MET A 151 9.81 -0.43 1.29
CA MET A 151 9.35 -1.62 0.56
C MET A 151 8.74 -2.61 1.54
N ARG A 152 7.57 -3.14 1.19
CA ARG A 152 6.81 -4.12 2.00
C ARG A 152 6.39 -5.28 1.10
N LEU A 153 6.96 -6.45 1.36
CA LEU A 153 6.51 -7.73 0.81
C LEU A 153 5.69 -8.46 1.87
N ARG A 154 4.51 -8.99 1.51
CA ARG A 154 3.64 -9.74 2.42
C ARG A 154 3.10 -10.98 1.71
N ILE A 155 3.54 -12.15 2.16
CA ILE A 155 2.95 -13.44 1.80
C ILE A 155 1.78 -13.72 2.76
N GLN A 156 0.66 -14.16 2.23
CA GLN A 156 -0.47 -14.73 2.97
C GLN A 156 -0.82 -16.07 2.33
N ASP A 157 -0.81 -17.16 3.10
CA ASP A 157 -0.94 -18.54 2.61
C ASP A 157 -2.37 -18.94 2.17
N GLY A 158 -3.32 -18.00 2.11
CA GLY A 158 -4.74 -18.27 1.80
C GLY A 158 -5.49 -19.11 2.85
N LYS A 159 -4.78 -19.66 3.85
CA LYS A 159 -5.32 -20.51 4.91
C LYS A 159 -6.42 -19.79 5.68
N VAL A 160 -7.59 -20.42 5.74
CA VAL A 160 -8.67 -20.01 6.65
C VAL A 160 -8.18 -20.21 8.08
N LEU A 161 -8.09 -19.12 8.83
CA LEU A 161 -7.98 -19.17 10.29
C LEU A 161 -9.32 -19.64 10.85
N THR A 162 -9.36 -20.88 11.33
CA THR A 162 -10.54 -21.45 12.01
C THR A 162 -10.65 -20.95 13.46
N ASP A 163 -9.62 -20.27 13.97
CA ASP A 163 -9.54 -19.80 15.36
C ASP A 163 -10.77 -18.96 15.76
N PRO A 164 -11.54 -19.38 16.77
CA PRO A 164 -12.81 -18.75 17.09
C PRO A 164 -12.59 -17.42 17.82
N LEU A 165 -12.93 -16.30 17.16
CA LEU A 165 -12.80 -14.97 17.75
C LEU A 165 -13.68 -14.82 19.01
N VAL A 166 -13.10 -14.27 20.06
CA VAL A 166 -13.79 -13.95 21.33
C VAL A 166 -13.77 -12.44 21.53
N ILE A 167 -14.92 -11.88 21.91
CA ILE A 167 -15.04 -10.49 22.37
C ILE A 167 -15.35 -10.45 23.87
N SER A 168 -14.67 -9.55 24.59
CA SER A 168 -14.98 -9.19 25.97
C SER A 168 -15.81 -7.90 25.98
N LEU A 169 -16.91 -7.88 26.73
CA LEU A 169 -17.83 -6.73 26.85
C LEU A 169 -17.66 -5.97 28.18
N ASP A 170 -16.81 -6.46 29.09
CA ASP A 170 -16.44 -5.81 30.35
C ASP A 170 -14.94 -5.48 30.45
N GLY A 171 -14.14 -5.88 29.45
CA GLY A 171 -12.69 -5.64 29.41
C GLY A 171 -11.87 -6.66 30.20
N ALA A 172 -12.50 -7.64 30.86
CA ALA A 172 -11.80 -8.72 31.54
C ALA A 172 -11.23 -9.74 30.53
N GLN A 173 -10.22 -10.52 30.96
CA GLN A 173 -9.69 -11.64 30.18
C GLN A 173 -10.81 -12.69 29.98
N PRO A 174 -11.21 -12.99 28.73
CA PRO A 174 -12.46 -13.71 28.47
C PRO A 174 -12.31 -15.23 28.44
N LEU A 175 -11.11 -15.78 28.68
CA LEU A 175 -10.79 -17.20 28.51
C LEU A 175 -10.48 -17.85 29.86
N SER A 176 -11.11 -18.98 30.16
CA SER A 176 -10.75 -19.84 31.31
C SER A 176 -9.79 -20.97 30.91
N SER A 177 -9.24 -21.68 31.91
CA SER A 177 -8.36 -22.84 31.72
C SER A 177 -9.08 -24.13 31.34
N ASN A 178 -10.41 -24.17 31.47
CA ASN A 178 -11.22 -25.33 31.14
C ASN A 178 -11.67 -25.24 29.68
N ALA A 179 -11.76 -26.37 28.98
CA ALA A 179 -12.17 -26.41 27.56
C ALA A 179 -13.23 -27.49 27.28
N PHE A 180 -13.92 -27.33 26.15
CA PHE A 180 -14.91 -28.26 25.62
C PHE A 180 -14.64 -28.57 24.15
N ALA A 181 -14.98 -29.78 23.70
CA ALA A 181 -14.89 -30.15 22.29
C ALA A 181 -16.06 -29.54 21.50
N PHE A 182 -15.77 -28.80 20.44
CA PHE A 182 -16.75 -28.24 19.51
C PHE A 182 -16.27 -28.36 18.07
N ASN A 183 -17.17 -28.74 17.16
CA ASN A 183 -16.82 -28.98 15.76
C ASN A 183 -17.07 -27.73 14.92
N LEU A 184 -16.04 -26.89 14.72
CA LEU A 184 -16.14 -25.65 13.94
C LEU A 184 -16.24 -25.89 12.43
N THR A 185 -15.69 -27.01 11.94
CA THR A 185 -15.53 -27.31 10.51
C THR A 185 -16.58 -28.25 9.92
N GLY A 186 -17.41 -28.88 10.76
CA GLY A 186 -18.28 -30.00 10.40
C GLY A 186 -17.55 -31.33 10.20
N LYS A 187 -16.28 -31.45 10.61
CA LYS A 187 -15.45 -32.65 10.47
C LYS A 187 -14.94 -33.16 11.81
N GLU A 188 -14.05 -32.43 12.47
CA GLU A 188 -13.36 -32.86 13.69
C GLU A 188 -13.69 -31.94 14.89
N GLY A 189 -13.56 -32.46 16.10
CA GLY A 189 -13.80 -31.70 17.33
C GLY A 189 -12.58 -30.91 17.75
N GLU A 190 -12.68 -29.59 17.74
CA GLU A 190 -11.65 -28.65 18.17
C GLU A 190 -11.86 -28.27 19.66
N SER A 191 -10.79 -27.99 20.40
CA SER A 191 -10.87 -27.72 21.85
C SER A 191 -11.02 -26.22 22.11
N LEU A 192 -12.19 -25.80 22.57
CA LEU A 192 -12.54 -24.40 22.81
C LEU A 192 -12.54 -24.09 24.31
N PRO A 193 -11.85 -23.03 24.79
CA PRO A 193 -11.90 -22.64 26.20
C PRO A 193 -13.30 -22.15 26.61
N TYR A 194 -13.78 -22.54 27.79
CA TYR A 194 -14.97 -21.92 28.37
C TYR A 194 -14.70 -20.44 28.64
N LEU A 195 -15.67 -19.60 28.32
CA LEU A 195 -15.55 -18.15 28.48
C LEU A 195 -15.81 -17.69 29.92
N SER A 196 -15.12 -16.63 30.33
CA SER A 196 -15.23 -15.98 31.65
C SER A 196 -15.68 -14.53 31.52
N GLY A 197 -16.39 -14.03 32.54
CA GLY A 197 -16.94 -12.66 32.53
C GLY A 197 -18.04 -12.45 31.49
N ARG A 198 -18.23 -11.21 31.04
CA ARG A 198 -19.21 -10.84 30.02
C ARG A 198 -18.61 -10.97 28.62
N ALA A 199 -18.24 -12.20 28.25
CA ALA A 199 -17.61 -12.51 26.97
C ALA A 199 -18.50 -13.35 26.04
N GLY A 200 -18.20 -13.34 24.75
CA GLY A 200 -18.91 -14.14 23.74
C GLY A 200 -18.06 -14.51 22.53
N TYR A 201 -18.38 -15.64 21.92
CA TYR A 201 -17.81 -16.06 20.63
C TYR A 201 -18.48 -15.33 19.46
N LEU A 202 -17.69 -14.86 18.49
CA LEU A 202 -18.18 -14.27 17.26
C LEU A 202 -18.40 -15.36 16.20
N ALA A 203 -19.67 -15.73 15.96
CA ALA A 203 -20.06 -16.70 14.95
C ALA A 203 -20.72 -16.02 13.74
N ARG A 204 -20.37 -16.47 12.52
CA ARG A 204 -20.96 -15.96 11.26
C ARG A 204 -21.90 -16.99 10.64
N ASN A 205 -23.21 -16.78 10.75
CA ASN A 205 -24.19 -17.58 10.02
C ASN A 205 -24.02 -17.37 8.49
N ARG A 206 -24.04 -18.46 7.72
CA ARG A 206 -23.95 -18.46 6.25
C ARG A 206 -25.31 -18.56 5.54
N GLN A 207 -26.40 -18.84 6.25
CA GLN A 207 -27.73 -18.95 5.66
C GLN A 207 -28.34 -17.56 5.39
N ARG A 208 -28.55 -17.23 4.11
CA ARG A 208 -29.56 -16.23 3.71
C ARG A 208 -30.92 -16.93 3.63
N VAL A 209 -31.81 -16.63 4.57
CA VAL A 209 -33.19 -17.12 4.53
C VAL A 209 -33.98 -16.31 3.50
N TYR A 210 -34.04 -16.81 2.26
CA TYR A 210 -34.96 -16.31 1.25
C TYR A 210 -36.36 -16.90 1.50
N GLY A 211 -37.12 -16.21 2.35
CA GLY A 211 -38.51 -16.59 2.67
C GLY A 211 -39.47 -16.29 1.52
N THR A 212 -39.71 -17.26 0.65
CA THR A 212 -40.77 -17.16 -0.37
C THR A 212 -42.14 -17.23 0.29
N LEU A 213 -42.70 -16.06 0.62
CA LEU A 213 -44.08 -15.92 1.09
C LEU A 213 -45.06 -16.34 -0.02
N ARG A 214 -45.46 -17.62 -0.04
CA ARG A 214 -46.70 -18.00 -0.72
C ARG A 214 -47.87 -17.56 0.15
N ALA A 215 -48.53 -16.48 -0.28
CA ALA A 215 -49.93 -16.25 0.06
C ALA A 215 -50.76 -17.49 -0.34
N ARG A 216 -51.85 -17.72 0.39
CA ARG A 216 -52.72 -18.90 0.25
C ARG A 216 -54.13 -18.46 -0.14
#